data_AF-A0A1T1BG45-F1
#
_entry.id   AF-A0A1T1BG45-F1
#
_cell.length_a   1.000
_cell.length_b   1.000
_cell.length_c   1.000
_cell.angle_alpha   90.00
_cell.angle_beta   90.00
_cell.angle_gamma   90.00
#
_symmetry.space_group_name_H-M   'P 1'
#
loop_
_entity.id
_entity.type
_entity.pdbx_description
1 polymer ?
#
loop_
_entity_poly.entity_id
_entity_poly.type
_entity_poly.pdbx_seq_one_letter_code
_entity_poly.pdbx_strand_id
1 'polypeptide(L)'
;MTAKRKTRGTVARLEALEGREAARREAVQAGNWAHLEAARAQLAPADVRAYRDAVGALEEERDAGGILARLQVACAHLGDGVPVEHPAEEDAEAWAELALNGPDGAPLTAPDPTRAADFVGYFEACGAWCDREARRVPLSPDVHRLARWGASLWRFEAALCRTLNGGRA
;
A
#
# COMPACT_ATOMS: atom_id res chain seq x y z
N MET A 1 33.03 -33.01 -32.91
CA MET A 1 31.84 -32.27 -32.42
C MET A 1 32.19 -31.56 -31.12
N THR A 2 33.18 -30.68 -31.11
CA THR A 2 33.12 -29.21 -31.32
C THR A 2 32.34 -28.45 -30.22
N ALA A 3 33.10 -27.95 -29.24
CA ALA A 3 32.66 -27.11 -28.11
C ALA A 3 31.67 -25.99 -28.52
N LYS A 4 31.81 -25.45 -29.72
CA LYS A 4 30.92 -24.42 -30.32
C LYS A 4 29.44 -24.81 -30.33
N ARG A 5 29.11 -26.11 -30.51
CA ARG A 5 27.72 -26.61 -30.49
C ARG A 5 27.16 -26.73 -29.07
N LYS A 6 28.02 -27.07 -28.09
CA LYS A 6 27.67 -27.10 -26.66
C LYS A 6 27.41 -25.68 -26.15
N THR A 7 28.27 -24.70 -26.48
CA THR A 7 28.09 -23.29 -26.10
C THR A 7 26.78 -22.71 -26.64
N ARG A 8 26.45 -22.97 -27.91
CA ARG A 8 25.19 -22.51 -28.51
C ARG A 8 23.94 -23.11 -27.83
N GLY A 9 24.03 -24.36 -27.38
CA GLY A 9 22.96 -25.02 -26.60
C GLY A 9 22.81 -24.46 -25.18
N THR A 10 23.92 -24.09 -24.52
CA THR A 10 23.88 -23.43 -23.20
C THR A 10 23.28 -22.04 -23.28
N VAL A 11 23.64 -21.24 -24.29
CA VAL A 11 23.08 -19.89 -24.49
C VAL A 11 21.58 -19.95 -24.75
N ALA A 12 21.12 -20.81 -25.65
CA ALA A 12 19.69 -20.97 -25.92
C ALA A 12 18.90 -21.45 -24.68
N ARG A 13 19.52 -22.25 -23.80
CA ARG A 13 18.92 -22.66 -22.53
C ARG A 13 18.83 -21.50 -21.53
N LEU A 14 19.85 -20.64 -21.48
CA LEU A 14 19.83 -19.44 -20.63
C LEU A 14 18.76 -18.45 -21.09
N GLU A 15 18.71 -18.13 -22.39
CA GLU A 15 17.69 -17.26 -22.98
C GLU A 15 16.26 -17.79 -22.70
N ALA A 16 16.05 -19.11 -22.80
CA ALA A 16 14.77 -19.72 -22.47
C ALA A 16 14.42 -19.64 -20.97
N LEU A 17 15.40 -19.70 -20.08
CA LEU A 17 15.19 -19.54 -18.63
C LEU A 17 14.91 -18.07 -18.28
N GLU A 18 15.66 -17.13 -18.87
CA GLU A 18 15.44 -15.70 -18.72
C GLU A 18 14.05 -15.29 -19.23
N GLY A 19 13.63 -15.79 -20.38
CA GLY A 19 12.29 -15.55 -20.92
C GLY A 19 11.18 -16.11 -20.02
N ARG A 20 11.36 -17.29 -19.44
CA ARG A 20 10.41 -17.86 -18.46
C ARG A 20 10.34 -17.05 -17.18
N GLU A 21 11.48 -16.58 -16.69
CA GLU A 21 11.55 -15.76 -15.48
C GLU A 21 10.93 -14.38 -15.70
N ALA A 22 11.16 -13.76 -16.86
CA ALA A 22 10.50 -12.51 -17.26
C ALA A 22 8.97 -12.69 -17.30
N ALA A 23 8.48 -13.73 -17.98
CA ALA A 23 7.05 -14.03 -18.04
C ALA A 23 6.45 -14.31 -16.65
N ARG A 24 7.21 -14.97 -15.76
CA ARG A 24 6.80 -15.19 -14.35
C ARG A 24 6.66 -13.85 -13.62
N ARG A 25 7.62 -12.94 -13.76
CA ARG A 25 7.58 -11.62 -13.12
C ARG A 25 6.42 -10.77 -13.63
N GLU A 26 6.18 -10.77 -14.93
CA GLU A 26 5.03 -10.09 -15.53
C GLU A 26 3.71 -10.64 -14.99
N ALA A 27 3.58 -11.96 -14.87
CA ALA A 27 2.39 -12.60 -14.30
C ALA A 27 2.17 -12.23 -12.82
N VAL A 28 3.26 -12.19 -12.03
CA VAL A 28 3.20 -11.76 -10.63
C VAL A 28 2.81 -10.29 -10.52
N GLN A 29 3.40 -9.41 -11.33
CA GLN A 29 3.07 -8.00 -11.36
C GLN A 29 1.61 -7.77 -11.74
N ALA A 30 1.11 -8.48 -12.76
CA ALA A 30 -0.29 -8.41 -13.16
C ALA A 30 -1.24 -8.89 -12.04
N GLY A 31 -0.87 -9.96 -11.33
CA GLY A 31 -1.62 -10.47 -10.17
C GLY A 31 -1.65 -9.47 -9.01
N ASN A 32 -0.50 -8.92 -8.64
CA ASN A 32 -0.40 -7.89 -7.59
C ASN A 32 -1.25 -6.67 -7.96
N TRP A 33 -1.15 -6.19 -9.20
CA TRP A 33 -1.96 -5.06 -9.68
C TRP A 33 -3.46 -5.34 -9.59
N ALA A 34 -3.89 -6.55 -9.95
CA ALA A 34 -5.29 -6.95 -9.83
C ALA A 34 -5.79 -6.92 -8.37
N HIS A 35 -4.97 -7.34 -7.40
CA HIS A 35 -5.32 -7.26 -5.98
C HIS A 35 -5.41 -5.81 -5.49
N LEU A 36 -4.47 -4.95 -5.88
CA LEU A 36 -4.48 -3.53 -5.50
C LEU A 36 -5.71 -2.82 -6.08
N GLU A 37 -6.06 -3.06 -7.35
CA GLU A 37 -7.27 -2.50 -7.95
C GLU A 37 -8.56 -3.05 -7.31
N ALA A 38 -8.60 -4.34 -6.95
CA ALA A 38 -9.73 -4.92 -6.23
C ALA A 38 -9.89 -4.35 -4.81
N ALA A 39 -8.79 -4.07 -4.11
CA ALA A 39 -8.81 -3.39 -2.81
C ALA A 39 -9.30 -1.93 -2.97
N ARG A 40 -8.76 -1.21 -3.96
CA ARG A 40 -9.17 0.17 -4.27
C ARG A 40 -10.65 0.27 -4.64
N ALA A 41 -11.21 -0.72 -5.34
CA ALA A 41 -12.62 -0.74 -5.72
C ALA A 41 -13.58 -0.83 -4.53
N GLN A 42 -13.10 -1.26 -3.34
CA GLN A 42 -13.89 -1.29 -2.11
C GLN A 42 -13.91 0.05 -1.38
N LEU A 43 -13.03 0.99 -1.75
CA LEU A 43 -12.95 2.30 -1.11
C LEU A 43 -14.16 3.16 -1.46
N ALA A 44 -14.62 3.96 -0.50
CA ALA A 44 -15.64 4.96 -0.76
C ALA A 44 -15.10 5.99 -1.77
N PRO A 45 -15.97 6.61 -2.60
CA PRO A 45 -15.53 7.61 -3.58
C PRO A 45 -14.75 8.78 -2.98
N ALA A 46 -15.00 9.12 -1.71
CA ALA A 46 -14.27 10.15 -0.99
C ALA A 46 -12.83 9.74 -0.65
N ASP A 47 -12.60 8.48 -0.31
CA ASP A 47 -11.26 7.95 -0.03
C ASP A 47 -10.48 7.82 -1.35
N VAL A 48 -11.10 7.33 -2.43
CA VAL A 48 -10.46 7.29 -3.77
C VAL A 48 -10.00 8.68 -4.22
N ARG A 49 -10.79 9.73 -3.96
CA ARG A 49 -10.38 11.12 -4.26
C ARG A 49 -9.21 11.57 -3.38
N ALA A 50 -9.23 11.27 -2.08
CA ALA A 50 -8.15 11.61 -1.18
C ALA A 50 -6.84 10.90 -1.56
N TYR A 51 -6.90 9.63 -1.95
CA TYR A 51 -5.75 8.88 -2.46
C TYR A 51 -5.15 9.53 -3.72
N ARG A 52 -5.98 9.92 -4.69
CA ARG A 52 -5.51 10.61 -5.90
C ARG A 52 -4.90 11.99 -5.61
N ASP A 53 -5.49 12.74 -4.69
CA ASP A 53 -4.96 14.04 -4.23
C ASP A 53 -3.57 13.86 -3.57
N ALA A 54 -3.40 12.80 -2.76
CA ALA A 54 -2.12 12.46 -2.15
C ALA A 54 -1.05 12.09 -3.18
N VAL A 55 -1.36 11.20 -4.13
CA VAL A 55 -0.44 10.80 -5.20
C VAL A 55 -0.07 12.00 -6.08
N GLY A 56 -1.05 12.81 -6.49
CA GLY A 56 -0.79 14.01 -7.28
C GLY A 56 0.15 14.99 -6.54
N ALA A 57 -0.03 15.15 -5.23
CA ALA A 57 0.86 15.98 -4.42
C ALA A 57 2.30 15.44 -4.29
N LEU A 58 2.50 14.12 -4.44
CA LEU A 58 3.83 13.49 -4.44
C LEU A 58 4.49 13.54 -5.83
N GLU A 59 3.71 13.41 -6.91
CA GLU A 59 4.20 13.42 -8.31
C GLU A 59 4.48 14.83 -8.85
N GLU A 60 3.77 15.85 -8.35
CA GLU A 60 4.01 17.25 -8.69
C GLU A 60 5.29 17.78 -8.02
N GLU A 61 6.46 17.26 -8.41
CA GLU A 61 7.81 17.75 -8.07
C GLU A 61 8.07 19.21 -8.50
N ARG A 62 7.05 19.95 -8.98
CA ARG A 62 7.15 21.34 -9.41
C ARG A 62 6.95 22.38 -8.30
N ASP A 63 6.62 21.95 -7.09
CA ASP A 63 6.73 22.75 -5.88
C ASP A 63 7.49 21.94 -4.83
N ALA A 64 8.84 22.01 -4.88
CA ALA A 64 9.81 21.20 -4.14
C ALA A 64 9.78 21.38 -2.60
N GLY A 65 8.60 21.25 -1.99
CA GLY A 65 8.40 21.28 -0.55
C GLY A 65 7.14 22.01 -0.09
N GLY A 66 6.39 22.72 -0.94
CA GLY A 66 5.39 23.68 -0.47
C GLY A 66 4.18 23.06 0.25
N ILE A 67 3.59 21.99 -0.26
CA ILE A 67 2.46 21.34 0.40
C ILE A 67 2.91 20.42 1.55
N LEU A 68 3.90 19.55 1.31
CA LEU A 68 4.41 18.63 2.33
C LEU A 68 5.03 19.37 3.53
N ALA A 69 5.78 20.45 3.31
CA ALA A 69 6.32 21.25 4.42
C ALA A 69 5.21 21.99 5.18
N ARG A 70 4.19 22.51 4.50
CA ARG A 70 3.03 23.11 5.18
C ARG A 70 2.28 22.09 6.01
N LEU A 71 2.07 20.89 5.48
CA LEU A 71 1.44 19.78 6.22
C LEU A 71 2.29 19.39 7.43
N GLN A 72 3.61 19.27 7.28
CA GLN A 72 4.53 18.97 8.37
C GLN A 72 4.46 20.01 9.49
N VAL A 73 4.50 21.31 9.16
CA VAL A 73 4.37 22.39 10.15
C VAL A 73 2.99 22.39 10.80
N ALA A 74 1.92 22.25 10.01
CA ALA A 74 0.56 22.26 10.52
C ALA A 74 0.28 21.07 11.46
N CYS A 75 0.93 19.93 11.23
CA CYS A 75 0.67 18.67 11.93
C CYS A 75 1.75 18.32 12.95
N ALA A 76 2.77 19.16 13.15
CA ALA A 76 3.86 18.92 14.12
C ALA A 76 3.37 18.68 15.56
N HIS A 77 2.16 19.12 15.90
CA HIS A 77 1.54 18.95 17.21
C HIS A 77 0.93 17.55 17.43
N LEU A 78 0.78 16.73 16.39
CA LEU A 78 0.16 15.40 16.48
C LEU A 78 1.08 14.33 17.09
N GLY A 79 2.39 14.61 17.21
CA GLY A 79 3.37 13.64 17.67
C GLY A 79 3.69 12.56 16.62
N ASP A 80 4.43 11.54 17.04
CA ASP A 80 4.80 10.41 16.18
C ASP A 80 3.75 9.29 16.31
N GLY A 81 3.36 8.71 15.16
CA GLY A 81 2.46 7.56 15.09
C GLY A 81 0.97 7.88 15.20
N VAL A 82 0.13 6.85 15.07
CA VAL A 82 -1.32 6.92 15.27
C VAL A 82 -1.62 6.35 16.66
N PRO A 83 -2.20 7.11 17.61
CA PRO A 83 -2.43 6.66 18.99
C PRO A 83 -3.67 5.77 19.08
N VAL A 84 -3.65 4.63 18.39
CA VAL A 84 -4.72 3.64 18.40
C VAL A 84 -4.24 2.41 19.14
N GLU A 85 -4.74 2.23 20.36
CA GLU A 85 -4.48 1.01 21.12
C GLU A 85 -5.30 -0.14 20.52
N HIS A 86 -4.63 -1.09 19.88
CA HIS A 86 -5.26 -2.30 19.34
C HIS A 86 -4.39 -3.53 19.58
N PRO A 87 -4.96 -4.69 20.01
CA PRO A 87 -4.17 -5.88 20.32
C PRO A 87 -3.42 -6.49 19.12
N ALA A 88 -3.71 -6.02 17.90
CA ALA A 88 -3.08 -6.48 16.67
C ALA A 88 -2.18 -5.43 16.01
N GLU A 89 -1.92 -4.28 16.65
CA GLU A 89 -1.10 -3.19 16.09
C GLU A 89 0.24 -3.68 15.55
N GLU A 90 1.10 -4.25 16.41
CA GLU A 90 2.44 -4.70 16.01
C GLU A 90 2.41 -5.74 14.88
N ASP A 91 1.51 -6.71 14.97
CA ASP A 91 1.39 -7.77 13.97
C ASP A 91 0.81 -7.26 12.63
N ALA A 92 -0.13 -6.32 12.68
CA ALA A 92 -0.75 -5.74 11.50
C ALA A 92 0.22 -4.80 10.77
N GLU A 93 0.99 -3.99 11.49
CA GLU A 93 2.03 -3.14 10.90
C GLU A 93 3.16 -3.96 10.28
N ALA A 94 3.63 -5.01 10.98
CA ALA A 94 4.62 -5.92 10.43
C ALA A 94 4.11 -6.61 9.15
N TRP A 95 2.83 -6.98 9.12
CA TRP A 95 2.21 -7.50 7.90
C TRP A 95 2.14 -6.45 6.79
N ALA A 96 1.70 -5.23 7.07
CA ALA A 96 1.58 -4.17 6.08
C ALA A 96 2.93 -3.85 5.43
N GLU A 97 3.98 -3.74 6.25
CA GLU A 97 5.36 -3.54 5.79
C GLU A 97 5.81 -4.68 4.86
N LEU A 98 5.59 -5.93 5.24
CA LEU A 98 5.93 -7.09 4.40
C LEU A 98 5.10 -7.14 3.11
N ALA A 99 3.82 -6.79 3.19
CA ALA A 99 2.89 -6.87 2.06
C ALA A 99 3.18 -5.79 1.01
N LEU A 100 3.54 -4.58 1.43
CA LEU A 100 3.72 -3.42 0.54
C LEU A 100 5.18 -3.17 0.15
N ASN A 101 6.15 -3.50 1.03
CA ASN A 101 7.58 -3.27 0.82
C ASN A 101 8.38 -4.59 0.64
N GLY A 102 7.67 -5.68 0.31
CA GLY A 102 8.30 -6.95 -0.02
C GLY A 102 9.22 -6.89 -1.26
N PRO A 103 10.04 -7.93 -1.51
CA PRO A 103 10.99 -7.93 -2.62
C PRO A 103 10.33 -7.69 -3.99
N ASP A 104 10.95 -6.87 -4.83
CA ASP A 104 10.47 -6.61 -6.18
C ASP A 104 10.23 -7.91 -6.97
N GLY A 105 9.04 -8.04 -7.56
CA GLY A 105 8.64 -9.21 -8.33
C GLY A 105 8.21 -10.42 -7.49
N ALA A 106 8.02 -10.26 -6.18
CA ALA A 106 7.32 -11.23 -5.33
C ALA A 106 5.80 -10.98 -5.31
N PRO A 107 4.98 -12.03 -5.14
CA PRO A 107 3.54 -11.86 -4.91
C PRO A 107 3.27 -11.10 -3.61
N LEU A 108 2.17 -10.35 -3.55
CA LEU A 108 1.68 -9.77 -2.30
C LEU A 108 1.42 -10.87 -1.27
N THR A 109 1.82 -10.63 -0.03
CA THR A 109 1.68 -11.60 1.06
C THR A 109 0.32 -11.44 1.72
N ALA A 110 -0.53 -12.46 1.61
CA ALA A 110 -1.79 -12.50 2.34
C ALA A 110 -1.54 -12.61 3.85
N PRO A 111 -2.31 -11.92 4.70
CA PRO A 111 -2.23 -12.11 6.14
C PRO A 111 -2.79 -13.48 6.52
N ASP A 112 -2.38 -14.01 7.69
CA ASP A 112 -2.96 -15.24 8.24
C ASP A 112 -4.50 -15.11 8.30
N PRO A 113 -5.26 -16.03 7.68
CA PRO A 113 -6.72 -15.97 7.67
C PRO A 113 -7.36 -15.86 9.06
N THR A 114 -6.71 -16.44 10.09
CA THR A 114 -7.17 -16.38 11.48
C THR A 114 -6.99 -15.01 12.13
N ARG A 115 -6.07 -14.19 11.60
CA ARG A 115 -5.73 -12.84 12.09
C ARG A 115 -6.28 -11.73 11.21
N ALA A 116 -6.72 -12.05 9.99
CA ALA A 116 -7.15 -11.07 8.99
C ALA A 116 -8.23 -10.09 9.51
N ALA A 117 -9.20 -10.59 10.27
CA ALA A 117 -10.25 -9.76 10.87
C ALA A 117 -9.69 -8.75 11.89
N ASP A 118 -8.70 -9.15 12.70
CA ASP A 118 -8.06 -8.27 13.67
C ASP A 118 -7.25 -7.18 12.97
N PHE A 119 -6.56 -7.52 11.89
CA PHE A 119 -5.78 -6.55 11.11
C PHE A 119 -6.70 -5.54 10.43
N VAL A 120 -7.80 -5.99 9.84
CA VAL A 120 -8.85 -5.12 9.31
C VAL A 120 -9.37 -4.17 10.39
N GLY A 121 -9.66 -4.70 11.59
CA GLY A 121 -10.12 -3.91 12.73
C GLY A 121 -9.13 -2.83 13.15
N TYR A 122 -7.83 -3.15 13.19
CA TYR A 122 -6.77 -2.19 13.48
C TYR A 122 -6.76 -1.04 12.47
N PHE A 123 -6.67 -1.35 11.17
CA PHE A 123 -6.60 -0.33 10.13
C PHE A 123 -7.88 0.52 10.06
N GLU A 124 -9.06 -0.06 10.26
CA GLU A 124 -10.29 0.71 10.35
C GLU A 124 -10.32 1.64 11.57
N ALA A 125 -9.77 1.21 12.71
CA ALA A 125 -9.62 2.05 13.89
C ALA A 125 -8.67 3.23 13.64
N CYS A 126 -7.56 3.01 12.93
CA CYS A 126 -6.64 4.07 12.47
C CYS A 126 -7.33 5.05 11.52
N GLY A 127 -8.07 4.56 10.53
CA GLY A 127 -8.86 5.40 9.63
C GLY A 127 -9.93 6.21 10.37
N ALA A 128 -10.58 5.62 11.38
CA ALA A 128 -11.54 6.32 12.22
C ALA A 128 -10.88 7.36 13.12
N TRP A 129 -9.67 7.13 13.61
CA TRP A 129 -8.88 8.12 14.33
C TRP A 129 -8.58 9.34 13.45
N CYS A 130 -8.10 9.12 12.22
CA CYS A 130 -7.87 10.20 11.27
C CYS A 130 -9.13 11.04 11.01
N ASP A 131 -10.29 10.40 10.84
CA ASP A 131 -11.57 11.11 10.67
C ASP A 131 -11.97 11.93 11.92
N ARG A 132 -11.61 11.49 13.13
CA ARG A 132 -11.83 12.25 14.36
C ARG A 132 -10.91 13.47 14.43
N GLU A 133 -9.63 13.30 14.11
CA GLU A 133 -8.68 14.42 14.09
C GLU A 133 -9.07 15.48 13.06
N ALA A 134 -9.56 15.05 11.88
CA ALA A 134 -10.12 15.95 10.87
C ALA A 134 -11.30 16.81 11.36
N ARG A 135 -11.98 16.43 12.44
CA ARG A 135 -13.11 17.18 13.03
C ARG A 135 -12.73 17.95 14.28
N ARG A 136 -11.79 17.41 15.05
CA ARG A 136 -11.35 17.94 16.34
C ARG A 136 -10.51 19.19 16.19
N VAL A 137 -9.72 19.27 15.12
CA VAL A 137 -8.77 20.37 14.92
C VAL A 137 -9.43 21.42 14.01
N PRO A 138 -9.86 22.59 14.51
CA PRO A 138 -10.42 23.67 13.68
C PRO A 138 -9.37 24.38 12.79
N LEU A 139 -8.24 23.74 12.50
CA LEU A 139 -7.08 24.35 11.85
C LEU A 139 -6.95 23.89 10.41
N SER A 140 -6.72 24.86 9.53
CA SER A 140 -6.18 24.76 8.16
C SER A 140 -6.75 23.66 7.24
N PRO A 141 -7.20 24.00 6.02
CA PRO A 141 -7.50 23.00 4.97
C PRO A 141 -6.41 21.92 4.78
N ASP A 142 -5.16 22.24 5.09
CA ASP A 142 -4.03 21.31 5.04
C ASP A 142 -4.14 20.17 6.08
N VAL A 143 -4.57 20.44 7.33
CA VAL A 143 -4.75 19.37 8.35
C VAL A 143 -5.89 18.44 7.97
N HIS A 144 -7.01 19.00 7.49
CA HIS A 144 -8.12 18.20 6.97
C HIS A 144 -7.67 17.33 5.79
N ARG A 145 -6.86 17.90 4.88
CA ARG A 145 -6.30 17.17 3.75
C ARG A 145 -5.42 16.01 4.22
N LEU A 146 -4.47 16.25 5.13
CA LEU A 146 -3.60 15.18 5.66
C LEU A 146 -4.41 14.07 6.32
N ALA A 147 -5.36 14.44 7.18
CA ALA A 147 -6.21 13.47 7.87
C ALA A 147 -7.04 12.62 6.88
N ARG A 148 -7.51 13.22 5.77
CA ARG A 148 -8.20 12.48 4.71
C ARG A 148 -7.26 11.59 3.89
N TRP A 149 -6.02 12.00 3.67
CA TRP A 149 -4.99 11.14 3.05
C TRP A 149 -4.70 9.93 3.94
N GLY A 150 -4.43 10.15 5.24
CA GLY A 150 -4.19 9.07 6.20
C GLY A 150 -5.38 8.12 6.31
N ALA A 151 -6.60 8.64 6.46
CA ALA A 151 -7.80 7.81 6.52
C ALA A 151 -7.99 6.93 5.27
N SER A 152 -7.66 7.48 4.09
CA SER A 152 -7.73 6.74 2.84
C SER A 152 -6.71 5.61 2.78
N LEU A 153 -5.48 5.83 3.26
CA LEU A 153 -4.42 4.82 3.26
C LEU A 153 -4.78 3.66 4.20
N TRP A 154 -5.18 3.97 5.44
CA TRP A 154 -5.58 2.93 6.40
C TRP A 154 -6.75 2.08 5.89
N ARG A 155 -7.76 2.70 5.27
CA ARG A 155 -8.88 1.96 4.66
C ARG A 155 -8.46 1.11 3.47
N PHE A 156 -7.44 1.54 2.74
CA PHE A 156 -6.88 0.75 1.65
C PHE A 156 -6.20 -0.51 2.17
N GLU A 157 -5.42 -0.41 3.25
CA GLU A 157 -4.79 -1.58 3.89
C GLU A 157 -5.83 -2.57 4.44
N ALA A 158 -6.90 -2.07 5.06
CA ALA A 158 -8.04 -2.90 5.46
C ALA A 158 -8.67 -3.63 4.25
N ALA A 159 -8.93 -2.90 3.16
CA ALA A 159 -9.49 -3.49 1.94
C ALA A 159 -8.54 -4.50 1.28
N LEU A 160 -7.23 -4.25 1.33
CA LEU A 160 -6.22 -5.16 0.81
C LEU A 160 -6.16 -6.46 1.61
N CYS A 161 -6.20 -6.36 2.95
CA CYS A 161 -6.27 -7.50 3.85
C CYS A 161 -7.48 -8.41 3.51
N ARG A 162 -8.66 -7.82 3.31
CA ARG A 162 -9.87 -8.55 2.87
C ARG A 162 -9.67 -9.21 1.51
N THR A 163 -9.17 -8.45 0.54
CA THR A 163 -8.99 -8.90 -0.85
C THR A 163 -8.07 -10.12 -0.93
N LEU A 164 -6.94 -10.08 -0.24
CA LEU A 164 -5.95 -11.15 -0.26
C LEU A 164 -6.46 -12.43 0.44
N ASN A 165 -7.40 -12.31 1.38
CA ASN A 165 -8.07 -13.44 2.03
C ASN A 165 -9.39 -13.86 1.37
N GLY A 166 -9.69 -13.37 0.16
CA GLY A 166 -10.90 -13.74 -0.58
C GLY A 166 -12.19 -13.16 0.01
N GLY A 167 -12.10 -12.24 0.96
CA GLY A 167 -13.24 -11.48 1.48
C GLY A 167 -13.76 -10.53 0.41
N ARG A 168 -15.01 -10.72 -0.01
CA ARG A 168 -15.79 -9.64 -0.63
C ARG A 168 -16.39 -8.80 0.48
N ALA A 169 -16.25 -7.48 0.36
CA ALA A 169 -16.87 -6.48 1.26
C ALA A 169 -18.37 -6.73 1.46
#